data_AF-I4HTZ3-F1
#
_entry.id   AF-I4HTZ3-F1
#
_cell.length_a   1.000
_cell.length_b   1.000
_cell.length_c   1.000
_cell.angle_alpha   90.00
_cell.angle_beta   90.00
_cell.angle_gamma   90.00
#
_symmetry.space_group_name_H-M   'P 1'
#
loop_
_entity.id
_entity.type
_entity.pdbx_description
1 polymer ?
#
loop_
_entity_poly.entity_id
_entity_poly.type
_entity_poly.pdbx_seq_one_letter_code
_entity_poly.pdbx_strand_id
1 'polypeptide(L)'
;MFSDLCKRSHEPDSPRGIYGWHVNSLVSAAIEAVGAEQTEAQESQMRRTLSSFLNRIYYDLRNLGQTSQDRALNFAATNAFQAAQTFSEAVGAGMELDSINVSKSPFCRLDSDCWDVQLKFFDPENSRRARKVFRFTIDVSDLIPVTLGEVRSWSSPY
;
A
#
# COMPACT_ATOMS: atom_id res chain seq x y z
N MET A 1 -22.43 10.32 32.35
CA MET A 1 -21.77 11.42 31.65
C MET A 1 -21.69 11.02 30.19
N PHE A 2 -22.71 11.35 29.39
CA PHE A 2 -22.73 11.09 27.95
C PHE A 2 -21.82 12.13 27.30
N SER A 3 -20.76 11.70 26.64
CA SER A 3 -19.99 12.56 25.76
C SER A 3 -20.82 12.79 24.50
N ASP A 4 -21.42 13.98 24.38
CA ASP A 4 -21.99 14.47 23.13
C ASP A 4 -20.84 14.71 22.13
N LEU A 5 -20.40 13.63 21.49
CA LEU A 5 -19.48 13.68 20.36
C LEU A 5 -20.28 14.12 19.13
N CYS A 6 -20.31 15.43 18.88
CA CYS A 6 -20.76 16.00 17.62
C CYS A 6 -19.80 15.54 16.50
N LYS A 7 -20.17 14.48 15.78
CA LYS A 7 -19.44 13.97 14.63
C LYS A 7 -20.08 14.52 13.36
N ARG A 8 -19.26 14.99 12.42
CA ARG A 8 -19.71 15.39 11.08
C ARG A 8 -20.23 14.15 10.33
N SER A 9 -21.49 14.18 9.90
CA SER A 9 -22.08 13.11 9.09
C SER A 9 -21.57 13.18 7.65
N HIS A 10 -21.20 12.03 7.09
CA HIS A 10 -20.95 11.83 5.67
C HIS A 10 -21.69 10.56 5.27
N GLU A 11 -22.57 10.67 4.27
CA GLU A 11 -23.38 9.55 3.79
C GLU A 11 -22.78 9.04 2.46
N PRO A 12 -22.57 7.73 2.29
CA PRO A 12 -22.03 7.21 1.04
C PRO A 12 -23.11 7.21 -0.05
N ASP A 13 -22.86 7.90 -1.16
CA ASP A 13 -23.78 7.95 -2.31
C ASP A 13 -23.87 6.60 -3.07
N SER A 14 -22.89 5.70 -2.90
CA SER A 14 -22.78 4.45 -3.65
C SER A 14 -21.89 3.43 -2.91
N PRO A 15 -22.10 2.11 -3.09
CA PRO A 15 -21.19 1.08 -2.57
C PRO A 15 -19.83 1.05 -3.28
N ARG A 16 -19.66 1.78 -4.39
CA ARG A 16 -18.40 1.83 -5.12
C ARG A 16 -17.30 2.45 -4.25
N GLY A 17 -16.13 1.83 -4.23
CA GLY A 17 -14.97 2.30 -3.45
C GLY A 17 -15.01 1.92 -1.98
N ILE A 18 -16.05 1.19 -1.52
CA ILE A 18 -16.11 0.63 -0.17
C ILE A 18 -15.51 -0.77 -0.21
N TYR A 19 -14.40 -0.97 0.50
CA TYR A 19 -13.73 -2.25 0.62
C TYR A 19 -13.55 -2.63 2.10
N GLY A 20 -13.79 -3.90 2.41
CA GLY A 20 -13.46 -4.52 3.68
C GLY A 20 -12.50 -5.66 3.44
N TRP A 21 -11.44 -5.73 4.25
CA TRP A 21 -10.43 -6.78 4.10
C TRP A 21 -10.07 -7.39 5.45
N HIS A 22 -9.66 -8.65 5.41
CA HIS A 22 -9.09 -9.35 6.55
C HIS A 22 -7.64 -9.71 6.22
N VAL A 23 -6.69 -9.27 7.05
CA VAL A 23 -5.24 -9.41 6.79
C VAL A 23 -4.88 -10.86 6.46
N ASN A 24 -5.36 -11.83 7.24
CA ASN A 24 -5.05 -13.24 7.00
C ASN A 24 -5.51 -13.74 5.62
N SER A 25 -6.63 -13.25 5.10
CA SER A 25 -7.15 -13.69 3.79
C SER A 25 -6.29 -13.16 2.65
N LEU A 26 -5.80 -11.93 2.77
CA LEU A 26 -4.91 -11.33 1.78
C LEU A 26 -3.52 -11.98 1.79
N VAL A 27 -3.00 -12.28 2.98
CA VAL A 27 -1.72 -12.99 3.12
C VAL A 27 -1.80 -14.38 2.48
N SER A 28 -2.88 -15.12 2.73
CA SER A 28 -3.12 -16.42 2.07
C SER A 28 -3.18 -16.28 0.54
N ALA A 29 -3.96 -15.32 0.02
CA ALA A 29 -4.07 -15.10 -1.43
C ALA A 29 -2.73 -14.69 -2.08
N ALA A 30 -1.89 -13.92 -1.37
CA ALA A 30 -0.57 -13.54 -1.84
C ALA A 30 0.40 -14.73 -1.84
N ILE A 31 0.33 -15.60 -0.82
CA ILE A 31 1.13 -16.85 -0.78
C ILE A 31 0.75 -17.77 -1.94
N GLU A 32 -0.54 -17.97 -2.18
CA GLU A 32 -1.05 -18.79 -3.29
C GLU A 32 -0.58 -18.26 -4.65
N ALA A 33 -0.51 -16.93 -4.82
CA ALA A 33 -0.07 -16.30 -6.07
C ALA A 33 1.42 -16.48 -6.39
N VAL A 34 2.29 -16.72 -5.39
CA VAL A 34 3.74 -16.94 -5.58
C VAL A 34 4.05 -18.38 -6.01
N GLY A 35 3.08 -19.30 -5.91
CA GLY A 35 3.20 -20.67 -6.38
C GLY A 35 3.78 -21.66 -5.36
N ALA A 36 3.50 -22.95 -5.58
CA ALA A 36 3.65 -24.07 -4.64
C ALA A 36 5.08 -24.64 -4.46
N GLU A 37 6.12 -23.99 -4.99
CA GLU A 37 7.52 -24.48 -4.87
C GLU A 37 8.30 -23.84 -3.71
N GLN A 38 7.60 -23.36 -2.68
CA GLN A 38 8.21 -22.82 -1.48
C GLN A 38 8.33 -23.91 -0.41
N THR A 39 9.48 -23.95 0.27
CA THR A 39 9.61 -24.75 1.49
C THR A 39 8.72 -24.18 2.60
N GLU A 40 8.28 -25.02 3.56
CA GLU A 40 7.46 -24.57 4.70
C GLU A 40 8.10 -23.40 5.48
N ALA A 41 9.44 -23.36 5.52
CA ALA A 41 10.21 -22.29 6.14
C ALA A 41 10.08 -20.95 5.38
N GLN A 42 10.13 -20.99 4.05
CA GLN A 42 9.95 -19.81 3.20
C GLN A 42 8.52 -19.28 3.26
N GLU A 43 7.53 -20.18 3.24
CA GLU A 43 6.12 -19.78 3.39
C GLU A 43 5.89 -19.08 4.75
N SER A 44 6.42 -19.65 5.83
CA SER A 44 6.32 -19.08 7.17
C SER A 44 7.02 -17.72 7.29
N GLN A 45 8.15 -17.52 6.61
CA GLN A 45 8.83 -16.24 6.54
C GLN A 45 8.01 -15.23 5.73
N MET A 46 7.55 -15.60 4.53
CA MET A 46 6.75 -14.77 3.65
C MET A 46 5.45 -14.31 4.33
N ARG A 47 4.79 -15.22 5.05
CA ARG A 47 3.60 -14.92 5.87
C ARG A 47 3.88 -13.86 6.92
N ARG A 48 5.01 -13.95 7.63
CA ARG A 48 5.42 -12.97 8.66
C ARG A 48 5.74 -11.62 8.01
N THR A 49 6.50 -11.60 6.93
CA THR A 49 6.88 -10.37 6.22
C THR A 49 5.67 -9.66 5.64
N LEU A 50 4.75 -10.39 4.96
CA LEU A 50 3.49 -9.82 4.47
C LEU A 50 2.63 -9.29 5.62
N SER A 51 2.47 -10.05 6.70
CA SER A 51 1.67 -9.59 7.85
C SER A 51 2.27 -8.32 8.48
N SER A 52 3.59 -8.27 8.64
CA SER A 52 4.30 -7.09 9.15
C SER A 52 4.12 -5.89 8.23
N PHE A 53 4.32 -6.08 6.92
CA PHE A 53 4.12 -5.07 5.88
C PHE A 53 2.70 -4.49 5.90
N LEU A 54 1.69 -5.36 5.91
CA LEU A 54 0.28 -4.97 5.91
C LEU A 54 -0.11 -4.25 7.20
N ASN A 55 0.38 -4.70 8.35
CA ASN A 55 0.18 -4.00 9.62
C ASN A 55 0.85 -2.61 9.59
N ARG A 56 2.08 -2.53 9.10
CA ARG A 56 2.82 -1.27 9.03
C ARG A 56 2.15 -0.27 8.10
N ILE A 57 1.68 -0.72 6.93
CA ILE A 57 0.83 0.09 6.05
C ILE A 57 -0.43 0.58 6.77
N TYR A 58 -1.13 -0.31 7.48
CA TYR A 58 -2.35 0.07 8.18
C TYR A 58 -2.11 1.11 9.28
N TYR A 59 -1.06 0.96 10.07
CA TYR A 59 -0.77 1.87 11.18
C TYR A 59 -0.08 3.16 10.74
N ASP A 60 0.84 3.10 9.77
CA ASP A 60 1.60 4.27 9.32
C ASP A 60 0.76 5.19 8.42
N LEU A 61 -0.19 4.65 7.65
CA LEU A 61 -0.98 5.42 6.69
C LEU A 61 -2.32 5.90 7.23
N ARG A 62 -2.75 5.44 8.42
CA ARG A 62 -4.07 5.80 8.98
C ARG A 62 -4.11 7.28 9.34
N ASN A 63 -4.97 8.00 8.63
CA ASN A 63 -5.23 9.41 8.87
C ASN A 63 -6.72 9.73 8.71
N LEU A 64 -7.12 10.98 8.97
CA LEU A 64 -8.53 11.40 8.91
C LEU A 64 -9.10 11.47 7.48
N GLY A 65 -8.27 11.44 6.44
CA GLY A 65 -8.70 11.44 5.04
C GLY A 65 -9.27 12.77 4.58
N GLN A 66 -8.93 13.89 5.22
CA GLN A 66 -9.51 15.20 4.90
C GLN A 66 -8.76 15.95 3.81
N THR A 67 -7.42 15.91 3.85
CA THR A 67 -6.60 16.54 2.81
C THR A 67 -6.46 15.62 1.59
N SER A 68 -6.14 16.17 0.42
CA SER A 68 -5.86 15.36 -0.78
C SER A 68 -4.71 14.38 -0.56
N GLN A 69 -3.66 14.81 0.14
CA GLN A 69 -2.54 13.96 0.52
C GLN A 69 -2.97 12.80 1.41
N ASP A 70 -3.77 13.08 2.43
CA ASP A 70 -4.35 12.10 3.36
C ASP A 70 -5.22 11.07 2.64
N ARG A 71 -6.04 11.53 1.69
CA ARG A 71 -6.86 10.66 0.83
C ARG A 71 -6.01 9.78 -0.05
N ALA A 72 -4.95 10.32 -0.65
CA ALA A 72 -4.00 9.55 -1.43
C ALA A 72 -3.31 8.49 -0.56
N LEU A 73 -2.93 8.83 0.68
CA LEU A 73 -2.30 7.93 1.63
C LEU A 73 -3.23 6.78 2.04
N ASN A 74 -4.50 7.08 2.36
CA ASN A 74 -5.51 6.08 2.71
C ASN A 74 -5.86 5.17 1.52
N PHE A 75 -5.97 5.76 0.32
CA PHE A 75 -6.18 4.98 -0.90
C PHE A 75 -4.97 4.13 -1.24
N ALA A 76 -3.75 4.63 -1.01
CA ALA A 76 -2.53 3.87 -1.19
C ALA A 76 -2.48 2.63 -0.31
N ALA A 77 -3.00 2.70 0.92
CA ALA A 77 -3.16 1.51 1.75
C ALA A 77 -4.05 0.48 1.05
N THR A 78 -5.25 0.89 0.61
CA THR A 78 -6.20 0.02 -0.11
C THR A 78 -5.59 -0.57 -1.39
N ASN A 79 -4.91 0.25 -2.17
CA ASN A 79 -4.23 -0.18 -3.40
C ASN A 79 -3.07 -1.11 -3.08
N ALA A 80 -2.29 -0.87 -2.02
CA ALA A 80 -1.21 -1.75 -1.63
C ALA A 80 -1.71 -3.12 -1.15
N PHE A 81 -2.89 -3.17 -0.52
CA PHE A 81 -3.57 -4.43 -0.21
C PHE A 81 -4.01 -5.17 -1.48
N GLN A 82 -4.53 -4.48 -2.48
CA GLN A 82 -4.89 -5.09 -3.77
C GLN A 82 -3.67 -5.48 -4.61
N ALA A 83 -2.60 -4.68 -4.55
CA ALA A 83 -1.33 -4.90 -5.20
C ALA A 83 -0.37 -5.77 -4.37
N ALA A 84 -0.84 -6.40 -3.28
CA ALA A 84 -0.03 -7.32 -2.48
C ALA A 84 0.59 -8.44 -3.33
N GLN A 85 -0.12 -8.87 -4.37
CA GLN A 85 0.40 -9.80 -5.38
C GLN A 85 1.59 -9.23 -6.15
N THR A 86 1.62 -7.94 -6.47
CA THR A 86 2.75 -7.27 -7.16
C THR A 86 3.98 -7.14 -6.26
N PHE A 87 3.78 -7.04 -4.94
CA PHE A 87 4.90 -6.98 -3.97
C PHE A 87 5.37 -8.36 -3.52
N SER A 88 4.64 -9.41 -3.89
CA SER A 88 4.95 -10.78 -3.49
C SER A 88 6.35 -11.21 -3.94
N GLU A 89 6.85 -10.73 -5.08
CA GLU A 89 8.24 -10.93 -5.52
C GLU A 89 9.27 -10.31 -4.55
N ALA A 90 9.01 -9.08 -4.08
CA ALA A 90 9.91 -8.40 -3.17
C ALA A 90 9.94 -9.07 -1.79
N VAL A 91 8.75 -9.48 -1.32
CA VAL A 91 8.59 -10.16 -0.04
C VAL A 91 9.14 -11.60 -0.10
N GLY A 92 8.92 -12.32 -1.21
CA GLY A 92 9.51 -13.64 -1.46
C GLY A 92 11.04 -13.60 -1.57
N ALA A 93 11.61 -12.47 -1.99
CA ALA A 93 13.05 -12.22 -1.97
C ALA A 93 13.62 -11.85 -0.59
N GLY A 94 12.80 -11.90 0.47
CA GLY A 94 13.18 -11.61 1.85
C GLY A 94 13.28 -10.12 2.18
N MET A 95 12.79 -9.23 1.31
CA MET A 95 12.88 -7.78 1.55
C MET A 95 11.74 -7.28 2.45
N GLU A 96 12.05 -6.30 3.28
CA GLU A 96 11.12 -5.63 4.19
C GLU A 96 10.87 -4.18 3.77
N LEU A 97 9.74 -3.62 4.20
CA LEU A 97 9.41 -2.23 3.94
C LEU A 97 10.31 -1.30 4.78
N ASP A 98 11.03 -0.42 4.10
CA ASP A 98 11.90 0.62 4.69
C ASP A 98 11.07 1.87 5.02
N SER A 99 10.52 2.49 3.99
CA SER A 99 9.84 3.79 4.08
C SER A 99 8.70 3.90 3.07
N ILE A 100 7.67 4.65 3.45
CA ILE A 100 6.58 5.08 2.57
C ILE A 100 6.72 6.58 2.38
N ASN A 101 6.75 7.04 1.14
CA ASN A 101 6.80 8.46 0.82
C ASN A 101 5.65 8.82 -0.12
N VAL A 102 5.01 9.97 0.11
CA VAL A 102 3.94 10.48 -0.73
C VAL A 102 4.27 11.92 -1.10
N SER A 103 4.24 12.18 -2.40
CA SER A 103 4.61 13.49 -2.97
C SER A 103 3.65 13.86 -4.09
N LYS A 104 3.47 15.16 -4.34
CA LYS A 104 2.60 15.60 -5.43
C LYS A 104 3.21 15.21 -6.77
N SER A 105 2.41 14.55 -7.62
CA SER A 105 2.87 14.10 -8.92
C SER A 105 2.98 15.28 -9.89
N PRO A 106 4.10 15.45 -10.61
CA PRO A 106 4.19 16.44 -11.69
C PRO A 106 3.47 15.98 -12.95
N PHE A 107 3.05 14.71 -13.03
CA PHE A 107 2.48 14.09 -14.22
C PHE A 107 0.96 14.05 -14.17
N CYS A 108 0.30 15.21 -14.08
CA CYS A 108 -1.17 15.25 -14.12
C CYS A 108 -1.75 16.39 -14.93
N ARG A 109 -3.03 16.21 -15.32
CA ARG A 109 -3.83 17.22 -16.00
C ARG A 109 -4.06 18.40 -15.07
N LEU A 110 -4.36 19.58 -15.63
CA LEU A 110 -4.52 20.81 -14.87
C LEU A 110 -5.56 20.71 -13.74
N ASP A 111 -6.62 19.92 -13.98
CA ASP A 111 -7.74 19.72 -13.06
C ASP A 111 -7.64 18.42 -12.22
N SER A 112 -6.51 17.71 -12.32
CA SER A 112 -6.27 16.48 -11.56
C SER A 112 -5.49 16.78 -10.27
N ASP A 113 -5.72 15.98 -9.23
CA ASP A 113 -5.01 16.08 -7.96
C ASP A 113 -4.25 14.79 -7.70
N CYS A 114 -3.04 14.74 -8.25
CA CYS A 114 -2.28 13.49 -8.29
C CYS A 114 -1.14 13.43 -7.32
N TRP A 115 -0.97 12.25 -6.76
CA TRP A 115 0.03 11.96 -5.74
C TRP A 115 0.79 10.70 -6.13
N ASP A 116 2.11 10.83 -6.19
CA ASP A 116 3.03 9.71 -6.35
C ASP A 116 3.30 9.11 -4.97
N VAL A 117 2.98 7.83 -4.83
CA VAL A 117 3.28 7.03 -3.64
C VAL A 117 4.45 6.13 -3.95
N GLN A 118 5.47 6.19 -3.10
CA GLN A 118 6.69 5.42 -3.21
C GLN A 118 6.86 4.51 -1.99
N LEU A 119 6.93 3.21 -2.25
CA LEU A 119 7.27 2.19 -1.27
C LEU A 119 8.71 1.76 -1.51
N LYS A 120 9.57 1.91 -0.51
CA LYS A 120 10.95 1.43 -0.57
C LYS A 120 11.09 0.17 0.27
N PHE A 121 11.71 -0.85 -0.31
CA PHE A 121 12.02 -2.10 0.34
C PHE A 121 13.54 -2.26 0.47
N PHE A 122 13.99 -2.82 1.57
CA PHE A 122 15.38 -3.12 1.85
C PHE A 122 15.54 -4.57 2.28
N ASP A 123 16.75 -5.09 2.16
CA ASP A 123 17.09 -6.43 2.62
C ASP A 123 17.70 -6.33 4.04
N PRO A 124 17.02 -6.86 5.07
CA PRO A 124 17.50 -6.78 6.44
C PRO A 124 18.73 -7.66 6.70
N GLU A 125 18.92 -8.74 5.94
CA GLU A 125 20.07 -9.64 6.07
C GLU A 125 21.29 -9.11 5.31
N ASN A 126 21.06 -8.36 4.23
CA ASN A 126 22.12 -7.78 3.41
C ASN A 126 21.92 -6.28 3.18
N SER A 127 22.46 -5.48 4.10
CA SER A 127 22.46 -4.01 4.01
C SER A 127 23.24 -3.43 2.83
N ARG A 128 23.98 -4.24 2.06
CA ARG A 128 24.65 -3.79 0.82
C ARG A 128 23.83 -4.04 -0.43
N ARG A 129 22.71 -4.78 -0.33
CA ARG A 129 21.82 -5.03 -1.46
C ARG A 129 21.08 -3.73 -1.82
N ALA A 130 20.91 -3.50 -3.12
CA ALA A 130 20.15 -2.35 -3.60
C ALA A 130 18.71 -2.40 -3.09
N ARG A 131 18.16 -1.24 -2.71
CA ARG A 131 16.76 -1.12 -2.30
C ARG A 131 15.84 -1.30 -3.50
N LYS A 132 14.71 -1.98 -3.33
CA LYS A 132 13.68 -2.07 -4.37
C LYS A 132 12.65 -0.98 -4.13
N VAL A 133 12.38 -0.17 -5.15
CA VAL A 133 11.43 0.93 -5.08
C VAL A 133 10.23 0.61 -5.96
N PHE A 134 9.04 0.79 -5.42
CA PHE A 134 7.78 0.72 -6.15
C PHE A 134 7.11 2.09 -6.11
N ARG A 135 6.68 2.59 -7.26
CA ARG A 135 5.95 3.85 -7.37
C ARG A 135 4.67 3.67 -8.17
N PHE A 136 3.59 4.18 -7.63
CA PHE A 136 2.31 4.29 -8.32
C PHE A 136 1.73 5.69 -8.08
N THR A 137 0.94 6.15 -9.04
CA THR A 137 0.33 7.48 -9.00
C THR A 137 -1.15 7.31 -8.73
N ILE A 138 -1.70 8.13 -7.83
CA ILE A 138 -3.12 8.13 -7.47
C ILE A 138 -3.68 9.50 -7.81
N ASP A 139 -4.79 9.55 -8.54
CA ASP A 139 -5.60 10.76 -8.67
C ASP A 139 -6.69 10.77 -7.60
N VAL A 140 -6.73 11.85 -6.82
CA VAL A 140 -7.73 12.12 -5.79
C VAL A 140 -8.59 13.34 -6.15
N SER A 141 -8.67 13.76 -7.41
CA SER A 141 -9.58 14.84 -7.82
C SER A 141 -11.04 14.52 -7.52
N ASP A 142 -11.44 13.26 -7.73
CA ASP A 142 -12.81 12.77 -7.56
C ASP A 142 -13.05 12.13 -6.18
N LEU A 143 -14.33 11.92 -5.83
CA LEU A 143 -14.74 11.25 -4.60
C LEU A 143 -14.11 9.86 -4.44
N ILE A 144 -14.04 9.09 -5.53
CA ILE A 144 -13.43 7.77 -5.57
C ILE A 144 -12.05 7.93 -6.22
N PRO A 145 -10.95 7.76 -5.46
CA PRO A 145 -9.62 7.86 -6.05
C PRO A 145 -9.36 6.76 -7.08
N VAL A 146 -8.45 7.03 -8.01
CA VAL A 146 -8.08 6.11 -9.07
C VAL A 146 -6.56 5.98 -9.19
N THR A 147 -6.08 4.77 -9.44
CA THR A 147 -4.65 4.54 -9.75
C THR A 147 -4.40 4.88 -11.22
N LEU A 148 -3.37 5.68 -11.48
CA LEU A 148 -2.97 6.08 -12.82
C LEU A 148 -1.80 5.23 -13.33
N GLY A 149 -2.05 4.49 -14.41
CA GLY A 149 -1.04 3.65 -15.07
C GLY A 149 -0.65 2.42 -14.26
N GLU A 150 0.47 1.81 -14.65
CA GLU A 150 1.01 0.61 -14.01
C GLU A 150 1.99 0.96 -12.87
N VAL A 151 2.13 0.03 -11.92
CA VAL A 151 3.12 0.14 -10.84
C VAL A 151 4.52 0.10 -11.45
N ARG A 152 5.28 1.18 -11.29
CA ARG A 152 6.67 1.26 -11.73
C ARG A 152 7.57 0.69 -10.65
N SER A 153 8.55 -0.13 -11.01
CA SER A 153 9.53 -0.64 -10.07
C SER A 153 10.96 -0.47 -10.59
N TRP A 154 11.90 -0.15 -9.70
CA TRP A 154 13.32 -0.06 -10.02
C TRP A 154 14.17 -0.32 -8.77
N SER A 155 15.47 -0.54 -8.98
CA SER A 155 16.43 -0.68 -7.88
C SER A 155 17.13 0.67 -7.64
N SER A 156 17.27 1.06 -6.38
CA SER A 156 17.97 2.28 -5.96
C SER A 156 19.23 1.91 -5.16
N PRO A 157 20.37 2.58 -5.38
CA PRO A 157 21.54 2.45 -4.53
C PRO A 157 21.23 2.91 -3.09
N TYR A 158 22.10 2.49 -2.16
CA TYR A 158 21.95 2.69 -0.72
C TYR A 158 22.07 4.15 -0.30
#